data_AF-A0A919JKK0-F1
#
_entry.id   AF-A0A919JKK0-F1
#
_cell.length_a   1.000
_cell.length_b   1.000
_cell.length_c   1.000
_cell.angle_alpha   90.00
_cell.angle_beta   90.00
_cell.angle_gamma   90.00
#
_symmetry.space_group_name_H-M   'P 1'
#
loop_
_entity.id
_entity.type
_entity.pdbx_description
1 polymer ?
#
loop_
_entity_poly.entity_id
_entity_poly.type
_entity_poly.pdbx_seq_one_letter_code
_entity_poly.pdbx_strand_id
1 'polypeptide(L)'
;MDLNDTARVRQPRDGIEYRLGTVIDVTYSTPHTTHIRHLRLRFPTGEERTYTPAEVVACTRTDDHAALVAAFTDTCRALRDACRIAHDYDERINTDILGLLLAIHGTVATHLGVKLDPANLDAPADTEQVTP
;
A
#
# COMPACT_ATOMS: atom_id res chain seq x y z
N MET A 1 -9.65 -14.50 10.31
CA MET A 1 -8.83 -13.44 10.92
C MET A 1 -8.88 -13.73 12.39
N ASP A 2 -7.72 -14.03 12.92
CA ASP A 2 -7.54 -14.71 14.17
C ASP A 2 -6.54 -13.95 15.03
N LEU A 3 -6.40 -14.41 16.28
CA LEU A 3 -5.44 -13.82 17.20
C LEU A 3 -4.02 -13.90 16.62
N ASN A 4 -3.28 -12.80 16.73
CA ASN A 4 -1.94 -12.58 16.17
C ASN A 4 -1.86 -12.37 14.66
N ASP A 5 -2.99 -12.36 13.94
CA ASP A 5 -2.99 -11.94 12.54
C ASP A 5 -2.56 -10.48 12.42
N THR A 6 -1.93 -10.17 11.28
CA THR A 6 -1.66 -8.80 10.89
C THR A 6 -2.84 -8.25 10.10
N ALA A 7 -3.27 -7.04 10.46
CA ALA A 7 -4.44 -6.40 9.87
C ALA A 7 -4.15 -4.93 9.52
N ARG A 8 -4.84 -4.46 8.48
CA ARG A 8 -4.86 -3.08 8.04
C ARG A 8 -6.25 -2.48 8.24
N VAL A 9 -6.29 -1.25 8.72
CA VAL A 9 -7.53 -0.44 8.75
C VAL A 9 -7.83 0.03 7.32
N ARG A 10 -9.04 -0.20 6.85
CA ARG A 10 -9.44 0.14 5.46
C ARG A 10 -9.49 1.64 5.20
N GLN A 11 -9.88 2.41 6.21
CA GLN A 11 -10.03 3.86 6.14
C GLN A 11 -9.31 4.52 7.33
N PRO A 12 -7.97 4.63 7.27
CA PRO A 12 -7.19 5.19 8.36
C PRO A 12 -7.48 6.68 8.55
N ARG A 13 -7.64 7.11 9.80
CA ARG A 13 -7.96 8.49 10.18
C ARG A 13 -6.74 9.29 10.58
N ASP A 14 -5.67 8.62 10.99
CA ASP A 14 -4.42 9.22 11.43
C ASP A 14 -3.21 8.35 11.09
N GLY A 15 -2.01 8.90 11.32
CA GLY A 15 -0.73 8.26 11.02
C GLY A 15 -0.47 6.94 11.73
N ILE A 16 -1.17 6.62 12.81
CA ILE A 16 -1.05 5.33 13.51
C ILE A 16 -1.83 4.27 12.75
N GLU A 17 -3.06 4.59 12.32
CA GLU A 17 -3.92 3.65 11.57
C GLU A 17 -3.39 3.31 10.17
N TYR A 18 -2.50 4.15 9.61
CA TYR A 18 -1.74 3.80 8.40
C TYR A 18 -0.75 2.64 8.61
N ARG A 19 -0.39 2.31 9.85
CA ARG A 19 0.50 1.20 10.16
C ARG A 19 -0.30 -0.10 10.29
N LEU A 20 0.34 -1.21 9.97
CA LEU A 20 -0.21 -2.53 10.24
C LEU A 20 -0.32 -2.77 11.75
N GLY A 21 -1.49 -3.23 12.19
CA GLY A 21 -1.76 -3.65 13.56
C GLY A 21 -1.74 -5.17 13.70
N THR A 22 -1.44 -5.65 14.89
CA THR A 22 -1.59 -7.07 15.25
C THR A 22 -2.90 -7.27 16.00
N VAL A 23 -3.70 -8.27 15.61
CA VAL A 23 -4.91 -8.65 16.35
C VAL A 23 -4.49 -9.22 17.70
N ILE A 24 -4.88 -8.56 18.79
CA ILE A 24 -4.56 -8.97 20.16
C ILE A 24 -5.79 -9.44 20.95
N ASP A 25 -6.99 -9.22 20.43
CA ASP A 25 -8.22 -9.73 21.02
C ASP A 25 -9.34 -9.85 19.96
N VAL A 26 -10.19 -10.86 20.12
CA VAL A 26 -11.32 -11.15 19.24
C VAL A 26 -12.56 -11.34 20.09
N THR A 27 -13.49 -10.39 20.01
CA THR A 27 -14.76 -10.46 20.75
C THR A 27 -15.86 -11.02 19.84
N TYR A 28 -16.47 -12.13 20.26
CA TYR A 28 -17.60 -12.74 19.55
C TYR A 28 -18.94 -12.21 20.07
N SER A 29 -19.97 -12.21 19.23
CA SER A 29 -21.30 -11.70 19.62
C SER A 29 -21.97 -12.52 20.72
N THR A 30 -21.70 -13.83 20.81
CA THR A 30 -22.14 -14.73 21.88
C THR A 30 -21.10 -15.85 22.08
N PRO A 31 -21.12 -16.59 23.21
CA PRO A 31 -20.08 -17.60 23.51
C PRO A 31 -20.02 -18.80 22.56
N HIS A 32 -21.03 -18.99 21.71
CA HIS A 32 -21.16 -20.15 20.82
C HIS A 32 -21.30 -19.76 19.34
N THR A 33 -20.89 -18.53 18.97
CA THR A 33 -20.90 -18.08 17.58
C THR A 33 -19.48 -17.83 17.08
N THR A 34 -19.30 -18.02 15.77
CA THR A 34 -18.11 -17.60 15.03
C THR A 34 -18.21 -16.16 14.54
N HIS A 35 -19.35 -15.50 14.77
CA HIS A 35 -19.53 -14.11 14.36
C HIS A 35 -18.75 -13.16 15.26
N ILE A 36 -17.65 -12.65 14.72
CA ILE A 36 -16.80 -11.65 15.35
C ILE A 36 -17.55 -10.32 15.39
N ARG A 37 -17.66 -9.73 16.57
CA ARG A 37 -18.26 -8.41 16.78
C ARG A 37 -17.20 -7.31 16.72
N HIS A 38 -16.08 -7.55 17.40
CA HIS A 38 -15.00 -6.59 17.52
C HIS A 38 -13.64 -7.28 17.49
N LEU A 39 -12.66 -6.57 16.94
CA LEU A 39 -11.27 -6.93 16.89
C LEU A 39 -10.47 -5.82 17.57
N ARG A 40 -9.62 -6.17 18.52
CA ARG A 40 -8.68 -5.20 19.09
C ARG A 40 -7.33 -5.36 18.40
N LEU A 41 -6.85 -4.28 17.79
CA LEU A 41 -5.54 -4.21 17.16
C LEU A 41 -4.57 -3.48 18.07
N ARG A 42 -3.33 -3.97 18.14
CA ARG A 42 -2.19 -3.25 18.71
C ARG A 42 -1.26 -2.79 17.60
N PHE A 43 -1.00 -1.49 17.54
CA PHE A 43 -0.12 -0.88 16.55
C PHE A 43 1.36 -0.91 17.00
N PRO A 44 2.33 -0.67 16.09
CA PRO A 44 3.75 -0.71 16.42
C PRO A 44 4.19 0.34 17.46
N THR A 45 3.40 1.40 17.63
CA THR A 45 3.59 2.42 18.67
C THR A 45 3.17 1.94 20.06
N GLY A 46 2.56 0.76 20.17
CA GLY A 46 1.99 0.21 21.40
C GLY A 46 0.53 0.59 21.63
N GLU A 47 -0.02 1.51 20.83
CA GLU A 47 -1.42 1.92 20.95
C GLU A 47 -2.38 0.81 20.54
N GLU A 48 -3.49 0.69 21.26
CA GLU A 48 -4.51 -0.31 21.01
C GLU A 48 -5.83 0.35 20.61
N ARG A 49 -6.48 -0.17 19.58
CA ARG A 49 -7.80 0.32 19.13
C ARG A 49 -8.71 -0.83 18.73
N THR A 50 -10.01 -0.60 18.83
CA THR A 50 -11.04 -1.59 18.54
C THR A 50 -11.78 -1.25 17.26
N TYR A 51 -11.95 -2.25 16.41
CA TYR A 51 -12.60 -2.14 15.10
C TYR A 51 -13.65 -3.23 14.92
N THR A 52 -14.61 -2.99 14.04
CA THR A 52 -15.48 -4.04 13.50
C THR A 52 -14.75 -4.82 12.40
N PRO A 53 -15.15 -6.07 12.10
CA PRO A 53 -14.55 -6.83 11.00
C PRO A 53 -14.66 -6.15 9.63
N ALA A 54 -15.65 -5.28 9.44
CA ALA A 54 -15.83 -4.53 8.19
C ALA A 54 -14.81 -3.40 8.01
N GLU A 55 -14.23 -2.88 9.09
CA GLU A 55 -13.28 -1.76 9.07
C GLU A 55 -11.84 -2.22 8.83
N VAL A 56 -11.57 -3.52 8.91
CA VAL A 56 -10.22 -4.08 8.79
C VAL A 56 -10.14 -5.15 7.70
N VAL A 57 -8.93 -5.42 7.23
CA VAL A 57 -8.62 -6.50 6.30
C VAL A 57 -7.35 -7.21 6.76
N ALA A 58 -7.33 -8.54 6.61
CA ALA A 58 -6.12 -9.32 6.88
C ALA A 58 -5.10 -9.01 5.81
N CYS A 59 -3.86 -8.77 6.22
CA CYS A 59 -2.75 -8.46 5.31
C CYS A 59 -1.51 -9.19 5.79
N THR A 60 -0.76 -9.77 4.87
CA THR A 60 0.63 -10.12 5.13
C THR A 60 1.55 -9.02 4.62
N ARG A 61 2.76 -8.93 5.19
CA ARG A 61 3.78 -7.99 4.70
C ARG A 61 4.18 -8.24 3.24
N THR A 62 4.08 -9.49 2.79
CA THR A 62 4.37 -9.87 1.40
C THR A 62 3.30 -9.37 0.44
N ASP A 63 2.02 -9.49 0.83
CA ASP A 63 0.90 -8.96 0.04
C ASP A 63 1.00 -7.43 -0.10
N ASP A 64 1.49 -6.76 0.95
CA ASP A 64 1.67 -5.31 0.94
C ASP A 64 2.78 -4.83 0.04
N HIS A 65 3.88 -5.58 -0.10
CA HIS A 65 4.93 -5.23 -1.05
C HIS A 65 4.42 -5.32 -2.49
N ALA A 66 3.77 -6.43 -2.85
CA ALA A 66 3.18 -6.60 -4.18
C ALA A 66 2.09 -5.56 -4.47
N ALA A 67 1.21 -5.28 -3.50
CA ALA A 67 0.17 -4.27 -3.62
C ALA A 67 0.75 -2.85 -3.77
N LEU A 68 1.83 -2.53 -3.04
CA LEU A 68 2.52 -1.25 -3.15
C LEU A 68 3.18 -1.09 -4.53
N VAL A 69 3.84 -2.14 -5.04
CA VAL A 69 4.43 -2.14 -6.39
C VAL A 69 3.35 -1.94 -7.45
N ALA A 70 2.22 -2.64 -7.33
CA ALA A 70 1.10 -2.49 -8.26
C ALA A 70 0.52 -1.06 -8.24
N ALA A 71 0.19 -0.54 -7.05
CA ALA A 71 -0.35 0.81 -6.90
C ALA A 71 0.61 1.89 -7.40
N PHE A 72 1.91 1.72 -7.17
CA PHE A 72 2.93 2.62 -7.68
C PHE A 72 3.04 2.56 -9.20
N THR A 73 2.99 1.37 -9.79
CA THR A 73 2.98 1.17 -11.25
C THR A 73 1.79 1.88 -11.90
N ASP A 74 0.59 1.73 -11.32
CA ASP A 74 -0.62 2.42 -11.83
C ASP A 74 -0.51 3.94 -11.72
N THR A 75 0.08 4.44 -10.64
CA THR A 75 0.36 5.88 -10.48
C THR A 75 1.32 6.38 -11.57
N CYS A 76 2.38 5.62 -11.86
CA CYS A 76 3.30 5.95 -12.95
C CYS A 76 2.59 5.97 -14.32
N ARG A 77 1.65 5.04 -14.57
CA ARG A 77 0.85 5.03 -15.82
C ARG A 77 0.00 6.29 -15.94
N ALA A 78 -0.73 6.65 -14.88
CA ALA A 78 -1.56 7.86 -14.87
C ALA A 78 -0.73 9.14 -15.07
N LEU A 79 0.47 9.21 -14.48
CA LEU A 79 1.38 10.34 -14.67
C LEU A 79 1.98 10.39 -16.07
N ARG A 80 2.34 9.24 -16.67
CA ARG A 80 2.78 9.17 -18.08
C ARG A 80 1.70 9.73 -19.01
N ASP A 81 0.45 9.36 -18.77
CA ASP A 81 -0.68 9.85 -19.57
C ASP A 81 -0.90 11.36 -19.38
N ALA A 82 -0.77 11.86 -18.15
CA ALA A 82 -0.81 13.29 -17.86
C ALA A 82 0.34 14.05 -18.55
N CYS A 83 1.57 13.52 -18.58
CA CYS A 83 2.69 14.10 -19.31
C CYS A 83 2.41 14.18 -20.81
N ARG A 84 1.82 13.13 -21.42
CA ARG A 84 1.42 13.16 -22.84
C ARG A 84 0.41 14.28 -23.12
N ILE A 85 -0.65 14.38 -22.30
CA ILE A 85 -1.67 15.42 -22.46
C ILE A 85 -1.04 16.81 -22.25
N ALA A 86 -0.18 16.96 -21.24
CA ALA A 86 0.53 18.20 -20.98
C ALA A 86 1.46 18.56 -22.13
N HIS A 87 2.16 17.62 -22.75
CA HIS A 87 3.03 17.90 -23.89
C HIS A 87 2.27 18.54 -25.06
N ASP A 88 1.05 18.08 -25.32
CA ASP A 88 0.19 18.63 -26.38
C ASP A 88 -0.43 20.00 -26.00
N TYR A 89 -0.50 20.33 -24.71
CA TYR A 89 -1.14 21.55 -24.18
C TYR A 89 -0.13 22.65 -23.82
N ASP A 90 0.90 22.32 -23.05
CA ASP A 90 1.97 23.18 -22.53
C ASP A 90 3.23 22.34 -22.19
N GLU A 91 4.28 22.51 -23.00
CA GLU A 91 5.56 21.81 -22.86
C GLU A 91 6.26 22.03 -21.50
N ARG A 92 6.02 23.18 -20.86
CA ARG A 92 6.63 23.50 -19.56
C ARG A 92 6.02 22.67 -18.44
N ILE A 93 4.70 22.50 -18.45
CA ILE A 93 3.98 21.64 -17.50
C ILE A 93 4.44 20.19 -17.64
N ASN A 94 4.66 19.72 -18.87
CA ASN A 94 5.19 18.38 -19.13
C ASN A 94 6.58 18.17 -18.48
N THR A 95 7.49 19.14 -18.64
CA THR A 95 8.85 19.06 -18.07
C THR A 95 8.82 18.97 -16.54
N ASP A 96 7.97 19.77 -15.89
CA ASP A 96 7.85 19.80 -14.43
C ASP A 96 7.26 18.48 -13.88
N ILE A 97 6.22 17.94 -14.52
CA ILE A 97 5.61 16.65 -14.12
C ILE A 97 6.59 15.50 -14.33
N LEU A 98 7.33 15.49 -15.44
CA LEU A 98 8.34 14.46 -15.74
C LEU A 98 9.47 14.46 -14.69
N GLY A 99 9.95 15.64 -14.29
CA GLY A 99 10.97 15.77 -13.26
C GLY A 99 10.53 15.20 -11.90
N LEU A 100 9.29 15.49 -11.50
CA LEU A 100 8.71 14.93 -10.27
C LEU A 100 8.53 13.40 -10.35
N LEU A 101 8.09 12.89 -11.50
CA LEU A 101 7.95 11.45 -11.74
C LEU A 101 9.30 10.73 -11.55
N LEU A 102 10.39 11.26 -12.12
CA LEU A 102 11.72 10.68 -11.99
C LEU A 102 12.23 10.68 -10.55
N ALA A 103 11.98 11.76 -9.79
CA ALA A 103 12.38 11.85 -8.39
C ALA A 103 11.65 10.85 -7.48
N ILE A 104 10.32 10.72 -7.67
CA ILE A 104 9.51 9.74 -6.95
C ILE A 104 9.95 8.32 -7.34
N HIS A 105 10.13 8.07 -8.64
CA HIS A 105 10.60 6.78 -9.15
C HIS A 105 11.95 6.37 -8.55
N GLY A 106 12.95 7.27 -8.55
CA GLY A 106 14.25 6.99 -7.95
C GLY A 106 14.18 6.63 -6.47
N THR A 107 13.33 7.34 -5.71
CA THR A 107 13.07 7.05 -4.29
C THR A 107 12.45 5.68 -4.11
N VAL A 108 11.39 5.37 -4.86
CA VAL A 108 10.64 4.12 -4.72
C VAL A 108 11.45 2.92 -5.19
N ALA A 109 12.18 3.03 -6.30
CA ALA A 109 13.06 1.98 -6.80
C ALA A 109 14.14 1.60 -5.78
N THR A 110 14.74 2.61 -5.12
CA THR A 110 15.78 2.41 -4.10
C THR A 110 15.23 1.70 -2.86
N HIS A 111 14.02 2.05 -2.42
CA HIS A 111 13.44 1.50 -1.20
C HIS A 111 12.67 0.18 -1.40
N LEU A 112 12.11 -0.06 -2.58
CA LEU A 112 11.37 -1.29 -2.89
C LEU A 112 12.20 -2.37 -3.59
N GLY A 113 13.40 -2.02 -4.08
CA GLY A 113 14.24 -2.93 -4.85
C GLY A 113 13.63 -3.30 -6.21
N VAL A 114 12.80 -2.42 -6.77
CA VAL A 114 12.09 -2.68 -8.03
C VAL A 114 12.62 -1.78 -9.13
N LYS A 115 12.88 -2.37 -10.29
CA LYS A 115 13.23 -1.64 -11.51
C LYS A 115 11.97 -1.52 -12.37
N LEU A 116 11.33 -0.36 -12.31
CA LEU A 116 10.27 -0.01 -13.25
C LEU A 116 10.90 0.71 -14.43
N ASP A 117 10.46 0.38 -15.64
CA ASP A 117 10.79 1.14 -16.84
C ASP A 117 9.64 2.13 -17.11
N PRO A 118 9.83 3.45 -16.90
CA PRO A 118 8.79 4.44 -17.13
C PRO A 118 8.30 4.48 -18.59
N ALA A 119 9.14 4.05 -19.55
CA ALA A 119 8.76 3.94 -20.95
C ALA A 119 7.94 2.68 -21.25
N ASN A 120 8.01 1.67 -20.37
CA ASN A 120 7.40 0.36 -20.57
C ASN A 120 6.75 -0.18 -19.29
N LEU A 121 5.85 0.61 -18.70
CA LEU A 121 5.11 0.27 -17.48
C LEU A 121 4.09 -0.87 -17.67
N ASP A 122 3.89 -1.34 -18.89
CA ASP A 122 2.97 -2.42 -19.23
C ASP A 122 3.68 -3.79 -19.30
N ALA A 123 5.02 -3.80 -19.23
CA ALA A 123 5.81 -5.01 -19.04
C ALA A 123 5.76 -5.47 -17.56
N PRO A 124 5.83 -6.79 -17.29
CA PRO A 124 5.94 -7.28 -15.93
C PRO A 124 7.18 -6.70 -15.24
N ALA A 125 7.05 -6.25 -13.99
CA ALA A 125 8.17 -5.75 -13.21
C ALA A 125 9.21 -6.87 -13.02
N ASP A 126 10.42 -6.67 -13.54
CA ASP A 126 11.53 -7.58 -13.32
C ASP A 126 11.91 -7.53 -11.84
N THR A 127 11.57 -8.60 -11.12
CA THR A 127 12.05 -8.83 -9.76
C THR A 127 13.39 -9.55 -9.88
N GLU A 128 14.47 -8.78 -9.97
CA GLU A 128 15.81 -9.37 -9.85
C GLU A 128 15.92 -9.98 -8.44
N GLN A 129 16.03 -11.32 -8.40
CA GLN A 129 16.34 -12.06 -7.19
C GLN A 129 17.68 -11.56 -6.64
N VAL A 130 17.62 -10.84 -5.51
CA VAL A 130 18.81 -10.62 -4.69
C VAL A 130 19.24 -12.00 -4.19
N THR A 131 20.30 -12.52 -4.80
CA THR A 131 20.93 -13.79 -4.39
C THR A 131 21.72 -13.52 -3.08
N PRO A 132 21.71 -14.44 -2.10
CA PRO A 132 22.27 -14.23 -0.75
C PRO A 132 23.78 -13.97 -0.71
#